data_AF-A0A1V1ZJL5-F1
#
_entry.id   AF-A0A1V1ZJL5-F1
#
_cell.length_a   1.000
_cell.length_b   1.000
_cell.length_c   1.000
_cell.angle_alpha   90.00
_cell.angle_beta   90.00
_cell.angle_gamma   90.00
#
_symmetry.space_group_name_H-M   'P 1'
#
loop_
_entity.id
_entity.type
_entity.pdbx_description
1 polymer ?
#
loop_
_entity_poly.entity_id
_entity_poly.type
_entity_poly.pdbx_seq_one_letter_code
_entity_poly.pdbx_strand_id
1 'polypeptide(L)' 'MATFEVKTKHAINVQGEYVDAGLSIQVSSMFSNPFDEVEKIHKAFLRVHGLDLKTEGYLSPGYLEFKLV' A
#
# COMPACT_ATOMS: atom_id res chain seq x y z
N MET A 1 -6.53 -16.35 -8.49
CA MET A 1 -5.66 -15.23 -8.09
C MET A 1 -6.52 -14.28 -7.30
N ALA A 2 -6.14 -14.01 -6.05
CA ALA A 2 -6.90 -13.13 -5.17
C ALA A 2 -6.57 -11.67 -5.50
N THR A 3 -7.56 -10.79 -5.52
CA THR A 3 -7.33 -9.35 -5.63
C THR A 3 -7.51 -8.74 -4.25
N PHE A 4 -6.53 -7.95 -3.83
CA PHE A 4 -6.56 -7.25 -2.56
C PHE A 4 -6.64 -5.76 -2.81
N GLU A 5 -7.58 -5.10 -2.15
CA GLU A 5 -7.57 -3.65 -2.01
C GLU A 5 -6.73 -3.30 -0.79
N VAL A 6 -5.62 -2.57 -0.98
CA VAL A 6 -4.72 -2.12 0.08
C VAL A 6 -4.91 -0.61 0.25
N LYS A 7 -5.12 -0.15 1.48
CA LYS A 7 -5.38 1.27 1.81
C LYS A 7 -4.45 1.84 2.85
N THR A 8 -4.20 3.14 2.80
CA THR A 8 -3.58 3.89 3.89
C THR A 8 -4.57 4.07 5.04
N LYS A 9 -4.17 3.60 6.23
CA LYS A 9 -5.00 3.59 7.44
C LYS A 9 -5.01 4.93 8.18
N HIS A 10 -3.88 5.62 8.11
CA HIS A 10 -3.66 6.92 8.73
C HIS A 10 -2.97 7.84 7.74
N ALA A 11 -3.04 9.14 8.02
CA ALA A 11 -2.26 10.10 7.27
C ALA A 11 -0.76 9.86 7.50
N ILE A 12 0.00 9.80 6.42
CA ILE A 12 1.44 9.52 6.42
C ILE A 12 2.18 10.62 5.68
N ASN A 13 3.40 10.93 6.12
CA ASN A 13 4.23 11.93 5.45
C ASN A 13 5.24 11.21 4.57
N VAL A 14 5.08 11.32 3.26
CA VAL A 14 5.95 10.66 2.29
C VAL A 14 6.77 11.72 1.58
N GLN A 15 8.10 11.72 1.77
CA GLN A 15 9.01 12.69 1.12
C GLN A 15 8.64 14.17 1.35
N GLY A 16 7.99 14.51 2.46
CA GLY A 16 7.51 15.87 2.74
C GLY A 16 6.10 16.16 2.21
N GLU A 17 5.51 15.26 1.43
CA GLU A 17 4.10 15.33 1.05
C GLU A 17 3.21 14.70 2.11
N TYR A 18 2.19 15.45 2.54
CA TYR A 18 1.20 14.94 3.46
C TYR A 18 0.15 14.15 2.69
N VAL A 19 0.14 12.84 2.92
CA VAL A 19 -0.81 11.91 2.32
C VAL A 19 -1.90 11.63 3.33
N ASP A 20 -3.13 11.98 3.00
CA ASP A 20 -4.27 11.71 3.88
C ASP A 20 -4.62 10.21 3.92
N ALA A 21 -5.35 9.81 4.95
CA ALA A 21 -5.87 8.45 5.05
C ALA A 21 -6.88 8.15 3.93
N GLY A 22 -6.90 6.90 3.46
CA GLY A 22 -7.90 6.42 2.49
C GLY A 22 -7.42 6.27 1.05
N LEU A 23 -6.14 6.56 0.75
CA LEU A 23 -5.56 6.19 -0.55
C LEU A 23 -5.54 4.68 -0.69
N SER A 24 -6.15 4.18 -1.75
CA SER A 24 -6.26 2.76 -2.03
C SER A 24 -5.60 2.37 -3.34
N ILE A 25 -5.06 1.16 -3.38
CA ILE A 25 -4.61 0.48 -4.59
C ILE A 25 -5.21 -0.92 -4.65
N GLN A 26 -5.24 -1.51 -5.84
CA GLN A 26 -5.57 -2.92 -6.01
C GLN A 26 -4.33 -3.69 -6.46
N VAL A 27 -4.04 -4.79 -5.77
CA VAL A 27 -2.96 -5.71 -6.11
C VAL A 27 -3.51 -7.12 -6.19
N SER A 28 -3.24 -7.79 -7.30
CA SER A 28 -3.47 -9.22 -7.39
C SER A 28 -2.32 -9.95 -6.70
N SER A 29 -2.60 -11.00 -5.94
CA SER A 29 -1.58 -11.85 -5.33
C SER A 29 -1.95 -13.33 -5.48
N MET A 30 -0.91 -14.16 -5.55
CA MET A 30 -1.07 -15.62 -5.45
C MET A 30 -1.06 -16.11 -4.00
N PHE A 31 -0.74 -15.23 -3.05
CA PHE A 31 -0.71 -15.52 -1.62
C PHE A 31 -2.00 -15.06 -0.94
N SER A 32 -2.29 -15.62 0.24
CA SER A 32 -3.41 -15.21 1.08
C SER A 32 -3.16 -13.86 1.77
N ASN A 33 -1.90 -13.44 1.87
CA ASN A 33 -1.49 -12.18 2.47
C ASN A 33 -0.79 -11.31 1.41
N PRO A 34 -1.34 -10.14 1.05
CA PRO A 34 -0.73 -9.27 0.04
C PRO A 34 0.62 -8.67 0.51
N PHE A 35 0.91 -8.64 1.81
CA PHE A 35 2.19 -8.19 2.34
C PHE A 35 3.35 -9.17 2.08
N ASP A 36 3.08 -10.42 1.69
CA ASP A 36 4.14 -11.32 1.22
C ASP A 36 4.73 -10.83 -0.11
N GLU A 37 4.03 -9.95 -0.83
CA GLU A 37 4.46 -9.25 -2.03
C GLU A 37 4.59 -7.72 -1.80
N VAL A 38 5.21 -7.28 -0.69
CA VAL A 38 5.41 -5.85 -0.36
C VAL A 38 5.98 -5.00 -1.49
N GLU A 39 6.88 -5.54 -2.32
CA GLU A 39 7.41 -4.80 -3.47
C GLU A 39 6.34 -4.46 -4.51
N LYS A 40 5.32 -5.32 -4.64
CA LYS A 40 4.20 -5.12 -5.56
C LYS A 40 3.27 -4.01 -5.07
N ILE A 41 3.01 -4.00 -3.76
CA ILE A 41 2.27 -2.93 -3.08
C ILE A 41 3.01 -1.59 -3.29
N HIS A 42 4.31 -1.56 -3.02
CA HIS A 42 5.13 -0.37 -3.22
C HIS A 42 5.09 0.14 -4.67
N LYS A 43 5.34 -0.73 -5.65
CA LYS A 43 5.29 -0.37 -7.08
C LYS A 43 3.91 0.12 -7.50
N ALA A 44 2.83 -0.43 -6.94
CA ALA A 44 1.47 0.00 -7.22
C ALA A 44 1.17 1.38 -6.62
N PHE A 45 1.59 1.66 -5.38
CA PHE A 45 1.46 3.01 -4.79
C PHE A 45 2.29 4.05 -5.54
N LEU A 46 3.53 3.71 -5.91
CA LEU A 46 4.39 4.57 -6.71
C LEU A 46 3.78 4.83 -8.10
N ARG A 47 3.18 3.82 -8.74
CA ARG A 47 2.58 3.95 -10.07
C ARG A 47 1.27 4.74 -10.09
N VAL A 48 0.40 4.52 -9.11
CA VAL A 48 -0.95 5.11 -9.08
C VAL A 48 -0.93 6.49 -8.44
N HIS A 49 -0.18 6.64 -7.34
CA HIS A 49 -0.21 7.83 -6.50
C HIS A 49 1.13 8.59 -6.48
N GLY A 50 2.20 8.06 -7.10
CA GLY A 50 3.52 8.69 -7.06
C GLY A 50 4.25 8.55 -5.71
N LEU A 51 3.72 7.74 -4.80
CA LEU A 51 4.20 7.68 -3.41
C LEU A 51 5.25 6.60 -3.19
N ASP A 52 6.42 7.01 -2.70
CA ASP A 52 7.45 6.09 -2.24
C ASP A 52 7.28 5.71 -0.76
N LEU A 53 6.46 4.68 -0.53
CA LEU A 53 6.23 4.12 0.80
C LEU A 53 7.40 3.26 1.33
N LYS A 54 8.36 2.88 0.48
CA LYS A 54 9.45 1.97 0.88
C LYS A 54 10.51 2.72 1.66
N THR A 55 10.90 3.90 1.19
CA THR A 55 11.94 4.74 1.81
C THR A 55 11.56 5.18 3.23
N GLU A 56 10.26 5.40 3.47
CA GLU A 56 9.73 5.87 4.77
C GLU A 56 9.34 4.72 5.73
N GLY A 57 9.41 3.46 5.29
CA GLY A 57 9.06 2.30 6.14
C GLY A 57 7.56 2.11 6.39
N TYR A 58 6.68 2.66 5.53
CA TYR A 58 5.22 2.55 5.67
C TYR A 58 4.63 1.27 5.07
N LEU A 59 5.44 0.38 4.49
CA LEU A 59 5.01 -0.91 3.94
C LEU A 59 4.77 -1.94 5.04
N SER A 60 3.84 -1.65 5.96
CA SER A 60 3.50 -2.57 7.05
C SER A 60 2.02 -2.51 7.41
N PRO A 61 1.48 -3.56 8.07
CA PRO A 61 0.09 -3.58 8.55
C PRO A 61 -0.25 -2.48 9.56
N GLY A 62 0.76 -1.79 10.12
CA GLY A 62 0.56 -0.66 11.02
C GLY A 62 0.03 0.58 10.29
N TYR A 63 0.46 0.78 9.04
CA TYR A 63 0.10 1.95 8.22
C TYR A 63 -0.84 1.61 7.07
N LEU A 64 -0.83 0.36 6.63
CA LEU A 64 -1.63 -0.14 5.53
C LEU A 64 -2.62 -1.19 6.04
N GLU A 65 -3.85 -1.11 5.56
CA GLU A 65 -4.85 -2.16 5.72
C GLU A 65 -5.14 -2.81 4.38
N PHE A 66 -5.62 -4.05 4.38
CA PHE A 66 -6.04 -4.72 3.15
C PHE A 66 -7.35 -5.46 3.34
N LYS A 67 -8.09 -5.62 2.25
CA LYS A 67 -9.25 -6.50 2.16
C LYS A 67 -9.23 -7.27 0.85
N LEU A 68 -9.74 -8.50 0.88
CA LEU A 68 -9.98 -9.30 -0.32
C LEU A 68 -11.19 -8.73 -1.08
N VAL A 69 -11.08 -8.64 -2.41
CA VAL A 69 -12.13 -8.15 -3.33
C VAL A 69 -12.43 -9.21 -4.38
#